data_AF-A0A142Y2D4-F1
#
_entry.id   AF-A0A142Y2D4-F1
#
_cell.length_a   1.000
_cell.length_b   1.000
_cell.length_c   1.000
_cell.angle_alpha   90.00
_cell.angle_beta   90.00
_cell.angle_gamma   90.00
#
_symmetry.space_group_name_H-M   'P 1'
#
loop_
_entity.id
_entity.type
_entity.pdbx_description
1 polymer ?
#
loop_
_entity_poly.entity_id
_entity_poly.type
_entity_poly.pdbx_seq_one_letter_code
_entity_poly.pdbx_strand_id
1 'polypeptide(L)'
;MKRLEEISAWLEESADPMPLVAVDSSPEEQRVLGWLQRYPILVEEPLEAILWVRMGMIDRAHEIVQDATSGISAYIHGIIHRLEGDFWNANYWFRQVHSPELMARVAEKVGVGADGKPFDPSRFTQAVEAWKSASAATDVTRLQEIALREWQAIWDELTG
;
A
#
# COMPACT_ATOMS: atom_id res chain seq x y z
N MET A 1 -18.41 11.78 -3.90
CA MET A 1 -18.49 12.85 -2.87
C MET A 1 -18.70 12.21 -1.52
N LYS A 2 -19.91 12.08 -0.95
CA LYS A 2 -20.10 11.60 0.43
C LYS A 2 -19.42 10.26 0.82
N ARG A 3 -19.32 9.29 -0.11
CA ARG A 3 -18.68 7.98 0.14
C ARG A 3 -17.15 8.06 0.33
N LEU A 4 -16.47 8.85 -0.50
CA LEU A 4 -15.02 9.02 -0.44
C LEU A 4 -14.67 9.93 0.73
N GLU A 5 -15.55 10.89 1.06
CA GLU A 5 -15.40 11.73 2.24
C GLU A 5 -15.38 10.90 3.54
N GLU A 6 -16.23 9.87 3.68
CA GLU A 6 -16.22 8.98 4.86
C GLU A 6 -14.92 8.16 4.98
N ILE A 7 -14.42 7.64 3.85
CA ILE A 7 -13.18 6.84 3.85
C ILE A 7 -11.96 7.77 4.03
N SER A 8 -11.93 8.93 3.38
CA SER A 8 -10.88 9.94 3.56
C SER A 8 -10.83 10.47 5.00
N ALA A 9 -11.98 10.74 5.62
CA ALA A 9 -12.02 11.15 7.03
C ALA A 9 -11.44 10.06 7.95
N TRP A 10 -11.74 8.79 7.70
CA TRP A 10 -11.11 7.69 8.43
C TRP A 10 -9.59 7.66 8.27
N LEU A 11 -9.08 7.88 7.05
CA LEU A 11 -7.64 7.91 6.79
C LEU A 11 -6.94 9.07 7.49
N GLU A 12 -7.62 10.21 7.63
CA GLU A 12 -7.14 11.39 8.35
C GLU A 12 -7.19 11.20 9.88
N GLU A 13 -8.19 10.49 10.39
CA GLU A 13 -8.38 10.20 11.82
C GLU A 13 -7.52 9.02 12.32
N SER A 14 -7.18 8.09 11.42
CA SER A 14 -6.40 6.89 11.75
C SER A 14 -4.97 7.26 12.12
N ALA A 15 -4.72 7.38 13.42
CA ALA A 15 -3.38 7.52 13.99
C ALA A 15 -2.50 6.26 13.81
N ASP A 16 -3.10 5.13 13.39
CA ASP A 16 -2.38 3.88 13.21
C ASP A 16 -1.38 4.00 12.05
N PRO A 17 -0.08 3.73 12.31
CA PRO A 17 0.94 3.81 11.29
C PRO A 17 0.68 2.73 10.22
N MET A 18 1.12 3.01 8.98
CA MET A 18 1.06 2.01 7.91
C MET A 18 1.88 0.77 8.34
N PRO A 19 1.34 -0.45 8.25
CA PRO A 19 2.11 -1.65 8.59
C PRO A 19 3.25 -1.88 7.59
N LEU A 20 4.31 -2.53 8.08
CA LEU A 20 5.44 -3.00 7.26
C LEU A 20 5.50 -4.54 7.16
N VAL A 21 4.58 -5.22 7.84
CA VAL A 21 4.40 -6.66 7.84
C VAL A 21 2.91 -6.98 7.75
N ALA A 22 2.59 -8.15 7.18
CA ALA A 22 1.23 -8.67 7.16
C ALA A 22 0.65 -8.86 8.58
N VAL A 23 -0.67 -8.72 8.70
CA VAL A 23 -1.43 -9.04 9.92
C VAL A 23 -2.61 -9.95 9.57
N ASP A 24 -2.94 -10.85 10.50
CA ASP A 24 -4.07 -11.78 10.33
C ASP A 24 -5.43 -11.13 10.61
N SER A 25 -5.45 -10.03 11.36
CA SER A 25 -6.68 -9.32 11.75
C SER A 25 -6.42 -7.85 12.05
N SER A 26 -7.47 -7.03 11.93
CA SER A 26 -7.44 -5.59 12.24
C SER A 26 -8.71 -5.17 12.99
N PRO A 27 -8.64 -4.28 13.99
CA PRO A 27 -9.84 -3.73 14.63
C PRO A 27 -10.71 -2.92 13.64
N GLU A 28 -10.13 -2.44 12.53
CA GLU A 28 -10.79 -1.66 11.50
C GLU A 28 -11.50 -2.54 10.45
N GLU A 29 -11.33 -3.85 10.50
CA GLU A 29 -11.83 -4.80 9.51
C GLU A 29 -13.36 -4.70 9.33
N GLN A 30 -14.10 -4.68 10.44
CA GLN A 30 -15.57 -4.60 10.40
C GLN A 30 -16.06 -3.27 9.83
N ARG A 31 -15.28 -2.20 10.01
CA ARG A 31 -15.59 -0.89 9.45
C ARG A 31 -15.47 -0.92 7.93
N VAL A 32 -14.38 -1.49 7.41
CA VAL A 32 -14.17 -1.67 5.96
C VAL A 32 -15.25 -2.57 5.34
N LEU A 33 -15.56 -3.71 5.96
CA LEU A 33 -16.66 -4.58 5.49
C LEU A 33 -18.01 -3.84 5.46
N GLY A 34 -18.29 -3.02 6.48
CA GLY A 34 -19.49 -2.20 6.53
C GLY A 34 -19.58 -1.21 5.37
N TRP A 35 -18.46 -0.61 4.95
CA TRP A 35 -18.42 0.25 3.76
C TRP A 35 -18.59 -0.53 2.47
N LEU A 36 -17.92 -1.67 2.30
CA LEU A 36 -18.04 -2.50 1.09
C LEU A 36 -19.49 -3.00 0.90
N GLN A 37 -20.16 -3.37 2.00
CA GLN A 37 -21.56 -3.75 1.97
C GLN A 37 -22.49 -2.56 1.64
N ARG A 38 -22.22 -1.38 2.22
CA ARG A 38 -23.04 -0.17 2.03
C ARG A 38 -22.83 0.47 0.67
N TYR A 39 -21.63 0.38 0.15
CA TYR A 39 -21.18 0.97 -1.11
C TYR A 39 -20.63 -0.14 -2.01
N PRO A 40 -21.49 -1.05 -2.51
CA PRO A 40 -21.07 -2.17 -3.36
C PRO A 40 -20.53 -1.71 -4.73
N ILE A 41 -20.47 -0.40 -4.99
CA ILE A 41 -19.92 0.26 -6.18
C ILE A 41 -18.49 0.80 -5.89
N LEU A 42 -17.86 0.41 -4.76
CA LEU A 42 -16.42 0.66 -4.53
C LEU A 42 -15.50 -0.12 -5.48
N VAL A 43 -16.04 -0.99 -6.34
CA VAL A 43 -15.34 -2.14 -6.92
C VAL A 43 -14.81 -1.92 -8.33
N GLU A 44 -13.80 -1.07 -8.46
CA GLU A 44 -12.65 -1.55 -9.22
C GLU A 44 -11.77 -2.31 -8.23
N GLU A 45 -11.42 -3.54 -8.55
CA GLU A 45 -10.61 -4.45 -7.71
C GLU A 45 -9.43 -3.75 -7.00
N PRO A 46 -8.66 -2.85 -7.66
CA PRO A 46 -7.55 -2.15 -7.00
C PRO A 46 -7.94 -1.27 -5.81
N LEU A 47 -9.13 -0.65 -5.84
CA LEU A 47 -9.59 0.25 -4.77
C LEU A 47 -9.97 -0.53 -3.51
N GLU A 48 -10.55 -1.72 -3.66
CA GLU A 48 -10.82 -2.58 -2.52
C GLU A 48 -9.51 -3.16 -1.96
N ALA A 49 -8.62 -3.64 -2.83
CA ALA A 49 -7.34 -4.21 -2.40
C ALA A 49 -6.48 -3.21 -1.61
N ILE A 50 -6.42 -1.95 -2.03
CA ILE A 50 -5.62 -0.94 -1.34
C ILE A 50 -6.18 -0.62 0.07
N LEU A 51 -7.49 -0.74 0.30
CA LEU A 51 -8.09 -0.61 1.64
C LEU A 51 -7.62 -1.73 2.58
N TRP A 52 -7.55 -2.97 2.09
CA TRP A 52 -7.04 -4.10 2.87
C TRP A 52 -5.53 -3.94 3.16
N VAL A 53 -4.77 -3.46 2.18
CA VAL A 53 -3.34 -3.14 2.34
C VAL A 53 -3.11 -2.07 3.41
N ARG A 54 -3.99 -1.06 3.54
CA ARG A 54 -3.89 0.00 4.58
C ARG A 54 -3.79 -0.57 6.00
N MET A 55 -4.39 -1.74 6.22
CA MET A 55 -4.44 -2.44 7.49
C MET A 55 -3.45 -3.62 7.56
N GLY A 56 -2.72 -3.93 6.48
CA GLY A 56 -1.80 -5.06 6.42
C GLY A 56 -2.48 -6.42 6.19
N MET A 57 -3.78 -6.43 5.85
CA MET A 57 -4.56 -7.65 5.61
C MET A 57 -4.33 -8.16 4.19
N ILE A 58 -3.15 -8.71 3.94
CA ILE A 58 -2.68 -9.00 2.58
C ILE A 58 -3.40 -10.14 1.88
N ASP A 59 -3.92 -11.14 2.60
CA ASP A 59 -4.61 -12.27 1.97
C ASP A 59 -5.86 -11.81 1.21
N ARG A 60 -6.64 -10.90 1.82
CA ARG A 60 -7.80 -10.28 1.17
C ARG A 60 -7.40 -9.42 -0.02
N ALA A 61 -6.37 -8.59 0.16
CA ALA A 61 -5.89 -7.75 -0.92
C ALA A 61 -5.44 -8.58 -2.11
N HIS A 62 -4.66 -9.64 -1.86
CA HIS A 62 -4.12 -10.53 -2.88
C HIS A 62 -5.22 -11.25 -3.64
N GLU A 63 -6.23 -11.81 -2.95
CA GLU A 63 -7.37 -12.48 -3.61
C GLU A 63 -8.09 -11.56 -4.62
N ILE A 64 -8.17 -10.26 -4.32
CA ILE A 64 -8.85 -9.28 -5.17
C ILE A 64 -8.04 -8.93 -6.41
N VAL A 65 -6.72 -8.74 -6.29
CA VAL A 65 -5.88 -8.32 -7.43
C VAL A 65 -5.14 -9.46 -8.14
N GLN A 66 -5.29 -10.72 -7.70
CA GLN A 66 -4.56 -11.87 -8.24
C GLN A 66 -4.67 -12.01 -9.76
N ASP A 67 -5.85 -11.74 -10.32
CA ASP A 67 -6.14 -11.86 -11.76
C ASP A 67 -6.07 -10.51 -12.50
N ALA A 68 -5.82 -9.41 -11.79
CA ALA A 68 -5.83 -8.07 -12.35
C ALA A 68 -4.50 -7.72 -13.02
N THR A 69 -4.55 -7.32 -14.30
CA THR A 69 -3.34 -7.12 -15.13
C THR A 69 -2.94 -5.66 -15.33
N SER A 70 -3.55 -4.73 -14.61
CA SER A 70 -3.25 -3.30 -14.76
C SER A 70 -1.95 -2.91 -14.03
N GLY A 71 -1.31 -1.83 -14.48
CA GLY A 71 -0.08 -1.33 -13.85
C GLY A 71 -0.28 -0.98 -12.37
N ILE A 72 -1.47 -0.49 -11.99
CA ILE A 72 -1.81 -0.23 -10.59
C ILE A 72 -1.99 -1.50 -9.77
N SER A 73 -2.57 -2.56 -10.35
CA SER A 73 -2.68 -3.87 -9.68
C SER A 73 -1.31 -4.50 -9.48
N ALA A 74 -0.43 -4.40 -10.47
CA ALA A 74 0.97 -4.80 -10.33
C ALA A 74 1.70 -4.01 -9.23
N TYR A 75 1.40 -2.71 -9.08
CA TYR A 75 1.96 -1.92 -7.98
C TYR A 75 1.47 -2.42 -6.62
N ILE A 76 0.17 -2.69 -6.49
CA ILE A 76 -0.44 -3.23 -5.28
C ILE A 76 0.14 -4.61 -4.92
N HIS A 77 0.36 -5.50 -5.90
CA HIS A 77 1.08 -6.76 -5.69
C HIS A 77 2.51 -6.55 -5.15
N GLY A 78 3.22 -5.54 -5.65
CA GLY A 78 4.53 -5.16 -5.12
C GLY A 78 4.47 -4.80 -3.62
N ILE A 79 3.46 -4.04 -3.20
CA ILE A 79 3.25 -3.71 -1.78
C ILE A 79 2.90 -4.96 -0.97
N ILE A 80 1.99 -5.81 -1.48
CA ILE A 80 1.55 -7.06 -0.84
C ILE A 80 2.75 -7.96 -0.52
N HIS A 81 3.57 -8.29 -1.52
CA HIS A 81 4.72 -9.19 -1.30
C HIS A 81 5.79 -8.56 -0.40
N ARG A 82 5.90 -7.22 -0.37
CA ARG A 82 6.78 -6.54 0.58
C ARG A 82 6.29 -6.71 2.03
N LEU A 83 4.98 -6.64 2.26
CA LEU A 83 4.36 -6.90 3.57
C LEU A 83 4.48 -8.37 3.98
N GLU A 84 4.34 -9.30 3.04
CA GLU A 84 4.58 -10.74 3.23
C GLU A 84 6.03 -11.02 3.65
N GLY A 85 6.98 -10.30 3.05
CA GLY A 85 8.41 -10.53 3.19
C GLY A 85 9.02 -11.31 2.02
N ASP A 86 8.27 -11.52 0.93
CA ASP A 86 8.80 -12.00 -0.33
C ASP A 86 9.36 -10.82 -1.16
N PHE A 87 10.51 -10.31 -0.71
CA PHE A 87 11.10 -9.09 -1.26
C PHE A 87 11.54 -9.24 -2.73
N TRP A 88 11.93 -10.45 -3.15
CA TRP A 88 12.29 -10.69 -4.54
C TRP A 88 11.07 -10.57 -5.45
N ASN A 89 9.94 -11.14 -5.04
CA ASN A 89 8.70 -11.10 -5.79
C ASN A 89 8.06 -9.70 -5.76
N ALA A 90 8.15 -8.98 -4.64
CA ALA A 90 7.78 -7.56 -4.58
C ALA A 90 8.47 -6.74 -5.68
N ASN A 91 9.80 -6.90 -5.81
CA ASN A 91 10.58 -6.24 -6.86
C ASN A 91 10.21 -6.70 -8.28
N TYR A 92 9.81 -7.97 -8.45
CA TYR A 92 9.29 -8.46 -9.74
C TYR A 92 8.02 -7.70 -10.14
N TRP A 93 7.07 -7.54 -9.22
CA TRP A 93 5.81 -6.85 -9.48
C TRP A 93 5.97 -5.35 -9.72
N PHE A 94 6.86 -4.66 -8.99
CA PHE A 94 7.17 -3.26 -9.28
C PHE A 94 7.73 -3.05 -10.70
N ARG A 95 8.41 -4.06 -11.29
CA ARG A 95 8.84 -4.01 -12.69
C ARG A 95 7.68 -4.23 -13.68
N GLN A 96 6.63 -4.95 -13.28
CA GLN A 96 5.45 -5.20 -14.13
C GLN A 96 4.50 -4.00 -14.23
N VAL A 97 4.71 -2.94 -13.44
CA VAL A 97 3.84 -1.74 -13.45
C VAL A 97 3.73 -1.11 -14.84
N HIS A 98 4.84 -1.08 -15.61
CA HIS A 98 4.90 -0.56 -16.98
C HIS A 98 4.16 0.78 -17.23
N SER A 99 4.03 1.63 -16.21
CA SER A 99 3.41 2.96 -16.28
C SER A 99 4.36 4.00 -15.69
N PRO A 100 5.13 4.71 -16.52
CA PRO A 100 6.00 5.79 -16.07
C PRO A 100 5.26 6.89 -15.32
N GLU A 101 4.01 7.17 -15.71
CA GLU A 101 3.17 8.21 -15.10
C GLU A 101 2.80 7.84 -13.67
N LEU A 102 2.32 6.62 -13.43
CA LEU A 102 2.03 6.12 -12.09
C LEU A 102 3.29 6.13 -11.22
N MET A 103 4.41 5.60 -11.74
CA MET A 103 5.68 5.58 -11.02
C MET A 103 6.15 7.00 -10.63
N ALA A 104 5.97 7.98 -11.52
CA ALA A 104 6.31 9.37 -11.24
C ALA A 104 5.40 10.00 -10.17
N ARG A 105 4.09 9.77 -10.22
CA ARG A 105 3.15 10.25 -9.20
C ARG A 105 3.49 9.69 -7.82
N VAL A 106 3.78 8.40 -7.74
CA VAL A 106 4.16 7.77 -6.46
C VAL A 106 5.48 8.34 -5.95
N ALA A 107 6.48 8.48 -6.82
CA ALA A 107 7.76 9.08 -6.45
C ALA A 107 7.61 10.54 -5.97
N GLU A 108 6.77 11.33 -6.61
CA GLU A 108 6.46 12.71 -6.21
C GLU A 108 5.78 12.76 -4.85
N LYS A 109 4.72 11.96 -4.65
CA LYS A 109 3.96 11.92 -3.39
C LYS A 109 4.84 11.53 -2.20
N VAL A 110 5.74 10.57 -2.40
CA VAL A 110 6.65 10.11 -1.34
C VAL A 110 7.81 11.09 -1.14
N GLY A 111 8.36 11.63 -2.22
CA GLY A 111 9.51 12.51 -2.25
C GLY A 111 10.82 11.77 -2.04
N VAL A 112 11.37 11.84 -0.83
CA VAL A 112 12.66 11.23 -0.46
C VAL A 112 12.43 9.88 0.19
N GLY A 113 13.10 8.84 -0.33
CA GLY A 113 13.08 7.48 0.20
C GLY A 113 13.90 7.29 1.48
N ALA A 114 13.94 6.06 1.98
CA ALA A 114 14.56 5.71 3.25
C ALA A 114 16.08 5.94 3.30
N ASP A 115 16.72 5.97 2.13
CA ASP A 115 18.17 6.13 1.96
C ASP A 115 18.56 7.53 1.49
N GLY A 116 17.66 8.51 1.63
CA GLY A 116 17.93 9.93 1.38
C GLY A 116 17.95 10.35 -0.08
N LYS A 117 17.64 9.45 -1.02
CA LYS A 117 17.52 9.78 -2.46
C LYS A 117 16.04 9.83 -2.89
N PRO A 118 15.72 10.25 -4.13
CA PRO A 118 14.35 10.16 -4.65
C PRO A 118 13.78 8.75 -4.46
N PHE A 119 12.50 8.69 -4.11
CA PHE A 119 11.80 7.45 -3.85
C PHE A 119 11.85 6.50 -5.04
N ASP A 120 12.08 5.23 -4.74
CA ASP A 120 12.00 4.12 -5.67
C ASP A 120 11.47 2.92 -4.87
N PRO A 121 10.43 2.22 -5.36
CA PRO A 121 9.80 1.15 -4.60
C PRO A 121 10.72 -0.05 -4.38
N SER A 122 11.69 -0.31 -5.27
CA SER A 122 12.64 -1.42 -5.08
C SER A 122 13.65 -1.10 -3.98
N ARG A 123 14.13 0.15 -3.92
CA ARG A 123 15.01 0.62 -2.84
C ARG A 123 14.29 0.73 -1.51
N PHE A 124 13.01 1.09 -1.53
CA PHE A 124 12.20 1.03 -0.32
C PHE A 124 11.99 -0.41 0.15
N THR A 125 11.77 -1.36 -0.76
CA THR A 125 11.71 -2.80 -0.47
C THR A 125 13.00 -3.28 0.21
N GLN A 126 14.17 -2.87 -0.31
CA GLN A 126 15.47 -3.18 0.32
C GLN A 126 15.59 -2.59 1.74
N ALA A 127 15.07 -1.38 1.98
CA ALA A 127 15.08 -0.78 3.31
C ALA A 127 14.18 -1.54 4.32
N VAL A 128 13.01 -2.02 3.86
CA VAL A 128 12.12 -2.85 4.67
C VAL A 128 12.74 -4.22 4.94
N GLU A 129 13.36 -4.85 3.96
CA GLU A 129 14.12 -6.11 4.12
C GLU A 129 15.24 -5.96 5.15
N ALA A 130 16.03 -4.89 5.05
CA ALA A 130 17.09 -4.59 6.00
C ALA A 130 16.54 -4.36 7.41
N TRP A 131 15.42 -3.64 7.57
CA TRP A 131 14.76 -3.47 8.86
C TRP A 131 14.26 -4.80 9.44
N LYS A 132 13.59 -5.64 8.63
CA LYS A 132 13.06 -6.95 9.05
C LYS A 132 14.17 -7.93 9.45
N SER A 133 15.36 -7.79 8.83
CA SER A 133 16.53 -8.63 9.11
C SER A 133 17.44 -8.08 10.21
N ALA A 134 17.34 -6.79 10.55
CA ALA A 134 18.16 -6.14 11.55
C ALA A 134 17.57 -6.28 12.95
N SER A 135 18.44 -6.43 13.96
CA SER A 135 17.98 -6.64 15.33
C SER A 135 17.61 -5.37 16.11
N ALA A 136 17.98 -4.13 15.71
CA ALA A 136 17.56 -2.90 16.45
C ALA A 136 17.99 -1.48 15.91
N ALA A 137 18.08 -1.17 14.61
CA ALA A 137 18.62 0.17 14.23
C ALA A 137 17.89 0.99 13.16
N THR A 138 16.96 0.44 12.38
CA THR A 138 16.22 1.25 11.40
C THR A 138 14.99 1.85 12.06
N ASP A 139 14.83 3.17 11.95
CA ASP A 139 13.66 3.90 12.47
C ASP A 139 12.40 3.44 11.72
N VAL A 140 11.67 2.54 12.36
CA VAL A 140 10.41 1.97 11.85
C VAL A 140 9.43 3.08 11.51
N THR A 141 9.39 4.16 12.29
CA THR A 141 8.50 5.32 12.09
C THR A 141 8.71 5.90 10.70
N ARG A 142 9.97 6.10 10.30
CA ARG A 142 10.30 6.68 9.00
C ARG A 142 9.87 5.76 7.85
N LEU A 143 10.03 4.44 8.01
CA LEU A 143 9.59 3.48 7.00
C LEU A 143 8.06 3.44 6.90
N GLN A 144 7.34 3.52 8.02
CA GLN A 144 5.89 3.58 8.06
C GLN A 144 5.33 4.87 7.43
N GLU A 145 6.00 6.01 7.63
CA GLU A 145 5.67 7.26 6.94
C GLU A 145 5.83 7.16 5.42
N ILE A 146 6.92 6.53 4.96
CA ILE A 146 7.16 6.29 3.53
C ILE A 146 6.07 5.39 2.96
N ALA A 147 5.77 4.27 3.64
CA ALA A 147 4.71 3.35 3.23
C ALA A 147 3.34 4.04 3.20
N LEU A 148 3.05 4.92 4.15
CA LEU A 148 1.80 5.68 4.18
C LEU A 148 1.69 6.63 2.97
N ARG A 149 2.77 7.35 2.62
CA ARG A 149 2.75 8.24 1.45
C ARG A 149 2.65 7.48 0.13
N GLU A 150 3.31 6.33 0.03
CA GLU A 150 3.22 5.43 -1.12
C GLU A 150 1.79 4.92 -1.28
N TRP A 151 1.17 4.47 -0.17
CA TRP A 151 -0.23 4.08 -0.12
C TRP A 151 -1.16 5.22 -0.55
N GLN A 152 -0.94 6.43 -0.03
CA GLN A 152 -1.73 7.61 -0.39
C GLN A 152 -1.62 7.96 -1.88
N ALA A 153 -0.48 7.72 -2.52
CA ALA A 153 -0.32 7.95 -3.95
C ALA A 153 -1.23 7.03 -4.77
N ILE A 154 -1.33 5.76 -4.38
CA ILE A 154 -2.22 4.78 -5.03
C ILE A 154 -3.68 5.13 -4.76
N TRP A 155 -4.00 5.54 -3.53
CA TRP A 155 -5.33 6.02 -3.18
C TRP A 155 -5.76 7.23 -4.04
N ASP A 156 -4.89 8.23 -4.17
CA ASP A 156 -5.16 9.43 -4.97
C ASP A 156 -5.35 9.09 -6.46
N GLU A 157 -4.54 8.18 -7.01
CA GLU A 157 -4.70 7.72 -8.41
C GLU A 157 -6.05 7.03 -8.65
N LEU A 158 -6.56 6.27 -7.67
CA LEU A 158 -7.83 5.55 -7.79
C LEU A 158 -9.06 6.41 -7.49
N THR A 159 -8.89 7.59 -6.90
CA THR A 159 -10.00 8.41 -6.39
C THR A 159 -10.05 9.84 -6.92
N GLY A 160 -8.99 10.31 -7.57
CA GLY A 160 -8.92 11.59 -8.28
C GLY A 160 -9.62 11.58 -9.63
#